data_AF-A0A8J4TZN7-F1
#
_entry.id   AF-A0A8J4TZN7-F1
#
_cell.length_a   1.000
_cell.length_b   1.000
_cell.length_c   1.000
_cell.angle_alpha   90.00
_cell.angle_beta   90.00
_cell.angle_gamma   90.00
#
_symmetry.space_group_name_H-M   'P 1'
#
loop_
_entity.id
_entity.type
_entity.pdbx_description
1 polymer ?
#
loop_
_entity_poly.entity_id
_entity_poly.type
_entity_poly.pdbx_seq_one_letter_code
_entity_poly.pdbx_strand_id
1 'polypeptide(L)'
;DIVPELKNRDEFLQYYCALTLDPNTAHRSLILSEKNRALTRGERMQQTSDRPERFDYWPQVLCKESVSGRCYWEVERSRWGGMDISVSYKGINRKGQDFCYLTLDADTLHRNLILSKKNRAVRYSEREQQYSDYPERFDSWSQVLCKESVCGRCYWEVKWN
;
A
#
# COMPACT_ATOMS: atom_id res chain seq x y z
N ASP A 1 25.30 -0.24 13.74
CA ASP A 1 24.64 0.37 14.91
C ASP A 1 23.31 -0.30 15.19
N ILE A 2 23.14 -0.85 16.40
CA ILE A 2 21.86 -1.44 16.83
C ILE A 2 21.01 -0.28 17.35
N VAL A 3 19.93 0.04 16.64
CA VAL A 3 19.02 1.09 17.11
C VAL A 3 18.23 0.53 18.30
N PRO A 4 18.26 1.19 19.48
CA PRO A 4 17.59 0.67 20.66
C PRO A 4 16.07 0.59 20.45
N GLU A 5 15.49 -0.46 21.03
CA GLU A 5 14.03 -0.65 21.12
C GLU A 5 13.43 0.37 22.09
N LEU A 6 12.36 1.03 21.65
CA LEU A 6 11.64 2.01 22.45
C LEU A 6 10.59 1.31 23.30
N LYS A 7 10.49 1.67 24.59
CA LYS A 7 9.71 0.92 25.58
C LYS A 7 8.53 1.68 26.17
N ASN A 8 8.56 3.01 26.12
CA ASN A 8 7.50 3.85 26.70
C ASN A 8 7.10 4.98 25.76
N ARG A 9 5.91 5.56 26.02
CA ARG A 9 5.33 6.60 25.17
C ARG A 9 6.25 7.82 25.00
N ASP A 10 6.95 8.23 26.05
CA ASP A 10 7.84 9.41 26.00
C ASP A 10 9.03 9.18 25.06
N GLU A 11 9.58 7.97 25.03
CA GLU A 11 10.60 7.57 24.05
C GLU A 11 10.07 7.55 22.61
N PHE A 12 8.82 7.12 22.39
CA PHE A 12 8.18 7.18 21.07
C PHE A 12 7.91 8.62 20.63
N LEU A 13 7.50 9.49 21.56
CA LEU A 13 7.22 10.90 21.29
C LEU A 13 8.44 11.68 20.79
N GLN A 14 9.67 11.21 21.05
CA GLN A 14 10.89 11.80 20.46
C GLN A 14 10.89 11.71 18.92
N TYR A 15 10.12 10.79 18.34
CA TYR A 15 9.97 10.58 16.90
C TYR A 15 8.60 11.03 16.39
N TYR A 16 7.89 11.89 17.14
CA TYR A 16 6.55 12.33 16.79
C TYR A 16 6.53 13.06 15.44
N CYS A 17 5.63 12.62 14.56
CA CYS A 17 5.35 13.21 13.27
C CYS A 17 3.95 13.83 13.28
N ALA A 18 3.87 15.13 13.03
CA ALA A 18 2.60 15.80 12.81
C ALA A 18 2.09 15.48 11.41
N LEU A 19 1.08 14.62 11.31
CA LEU A 19 0.44 14.23 10.05
C LEU A 19 -0.87 14.99 9.85
N THR A 20 -1.15 15.37 8.60
CA THR A 20 -2.42 15.97 8.19
C THR A 20 -2.98 15.25 6.97
N LEU A 21 -4.28 14.99 6.97
CA LEU A 21 -4.97 14.32 5.87
C LEU A 21 -4.97 15.21 4.62
N ASP A 22 -4.76 14.62 3.45
CA ASP A 22 -4.81 15.31 2.16
C ASP A 22 -6.23 15.27 1.57
N PRO A 23 -6.95 16.41 1.53
CA PRO A 23 -8.30 16.47 0.94
C PRO A 23 -8.34 16.12 -0.54
N ASN A 24 -7.21 16.20 -1.25
CA ASN A 24 -7.15 15.81 -2.66
C ASN A 24 -7.22 14.30 -2.85
N THR A 25 -6.74 13.54 -1.86
CA THR A 25 -6.75 12.07 -1.92
C THR A 25 -8.02 11.46 -1.35
N ALA A 26 -8.68 12.16 -0.42
CA ALA A 26 -9.82 11.64 0.32
C ALA A 26 -10.98 11.18 -0.57
N HIS A 27 -11.45 9.95 -0.34
CA HIS A 27 -12.65 9.44 -0.98
C HIS A 27 -13.88 10.34 -0.73
N ARG A 28 -14.80 10.42 -1.69
CA ARG A 28 -15.96 11.34 -1.62
C ARG A 28 -16.90 11.10 -0.42
N SER A 29 -16.90 9.89 0.14
CA SER A 29 -17.68 9.57 1.33
C SER A 29 -17.03 10.01 2.65
N LEU A 30 -15.84 10.61 2.61
CA LEU A 30 -15.04 10.94 3.79
C LEU A 30 -15.03 12.44 4.04
N ILE A 31 -15.53 12.86 5.21
CA ILE A 31 -15.56 14.26 5.63
C ILE A 31 -14.35 14.52 6.52
N LEU A 32 -13.54 15.50 6.13
CA LEU A 32 -12.39 15.93 6.90
C LEU A 32 -12.79 17.11 7.78
N SER A 33 -12.32 17.11 9.02
CA SER A 33 -12.57 18.17 10.00
C SER A 33 -11.31 18.48 10.80
N GLU A 34 -11.40 19.41 11.75
CA GLU A 34 -10.30 19.78 12.66
C GLU A 34 -8.99 20.11 11.93
N LYS A 35 -9.10 20.96 10.90
CA LYS A 35 -7.96 21.32 10.03
C LYS A 35 -7.31 20.09 9.38
N ASN A 36 -8.13 19.13 8.95
CA ASN A 36 -7.73 17.87 8.33
C ASN A 36 -6.98 16.91 9.27
N ARG A 37 -7.29 16.94 10.57
CA ARG A 37 -6.75 15.99 11.55
C ARG A 37 -7.76 14.93 11.99
N ALA A 38 -9.04 15.17 11.68
CA ALA A 38 -10.12 14.23 11.96
C ALA A 38 -10.84 13.82 10.68
N LEU A 39 -11.43 12.63 10.72
CA LEU A 39 -12.11 12.00 9.60
C LEU A 39 -13.40 11.35 10.09
N THR A 40 -14.48 11.56 9.36
CA THR A 40 -15.73 10.82 9.55
C THR A 40 -16.28 10.32 8.22
N ARG A 41 -17.09 9.27 8.27
CA ARG A 41 -17.82 8.78 7.09
C ARG A 41 -19.13 9.55 6.98
N GLY A 42 -19.31 10.27 5.88
CA GLY A 42 -20.56 10.95 5.57
C GLY A 42 -21.63 10.00 5.07
N GLU A 43 -22.90 10.33 5.30
CA GLU A 43 -24.05 9.59 4.75
C GLU A 43 -24.19 9.76 3.24
N ARG A 44 -23.74 10.91 2.70
CA ARG A 44 -23.80 11.25 1.28
C ARG A 44 -22.39 11.47 0.73
N MET A 45 -22.19 11.12 -0.53
CA MET A 45 -20.97 11.46 -1.24
C MET A 45 -20.89 12.97 -1.42
N GLN A 46 -19.75 13.56 -1.08
CA GLN A 46 -19.49 14.96 -1.31
C GLN A 46 -19.38 15.25 -2.81
N GLN A 47 -19.98 16.37 -3.23
CA GLN A 47 -19.84 16.90 -4.59
C GLN A 47 -18.48 17.59 -4.74
N THR A 48 -17.44 16.78 -4.91
CA THR A 48 -16.07 17.25 -5.14
C THR A 48 -15.62 16.82 -6.54
N SER A 49 -14.84 17.69 -7.18
CA SER A 49 -14.28 17.39 -8.50
C SER A 49 -13.47 16.10 -8.46
N ASP A 50 -13.65 15.27 -9.49
CA ASP A 50 -12.80 14.10 -9.66
C ASP A 50 -11.38 14.55 -9.96
N ARG A 51 -10.43 13.85 -9.35
CA ARG A 51 -9.01 14.09 -9.50
C ARG A 51 -8.27 12.75 -9.56
N PRO A 52 -7.19 12.64 -10.34
CA PRO A 52 -6.38 11.42 -10.38
C PRO A 52 -5.88 10.99 -9.00
N GLU A 53 -5.67 11.95 -8.09
CA GLU A 53 -5.21 11.71 -6.73
C GLU A 53 -6.27 11.16 -5.79
N ARG A 54 -7.55 11.21 -6.17
CA ARG A 54 -8.65 10.84 -5.28
C ARG A 54 -8.95 9.35 -5.31
N PHE A 55 -9.12 8.73 -4.15
CA PHE A 55 -9.72 7.39 -4.08
C PHE A 55 -11.17 7.41 -4.55
N ASP A 56 -11.57 6.48 -5.42
CA ASP A 56 -12.93 6.45 -6.00
C ASP A 56 -13.79 5.25 -5.56
N TYR A 57 -13.16 4.22 -5.00
CA TYR A 57 -13.84 2.98 -4.64
C TYR A 57 -13.86 2.75 -3.13
N TRP A 58 -12.69 2.66 -2.50
CA TRP A 58 -12.57 2.45 -1.06
C TRP A 58 -12.58 3.79 -0.30
N PRO A 59 -13.22 3.88 0.89
CA PRO A 59 -13.18 5.05 1.76
C PRO A 59 -11.78 5.26 2.38
N GLN A 60 -10.83 5.72 1.56
CA GLN A 60 -9.43 5.91 1.92
C GLN A 60 -9.00 7.38 1.79
N VAL A 61 -7.93 7.72 2.50
CA VAL A 61 -7.27 9.04 2.45
C VAL A 61 -5.79 8.86 2.82
N LEU A 62 -4.91 9.62 2.18
CA LEU A 62 -3.49 9.70 2.54
C LEU A 62 -3.21 10.96 3.36
N CYS A 63 -2.11 10.95 4.10
CA CYS A 63 -1.55 12.17 4.67
C CYS A 63 -0.80 12.96 3.58
N LYS A 64 -0.66 14.27 3.78
CA LYS A 64 0.13 15.14 2.89
C LYS A 64 1.62 14.89 3.05
N GLU A 65 2.03 14.61 4.27
CA GLU A 65 3.41 14.43 4.66
C GLU A 65 3.87 13.02 4.29
N SER A 66 5.06 12.93 3.69
CA SER A 66 5.79 11.67 3.57
C SER A 66 6.58 11.42 4.85
N VAL A 67 6.57 10.19 5.33
CA VAL A 67 7.43 9.76 6.44
C VAL A 67 8.69 9.10 5.89
N SER A 68 9.83 9.36 6.53
CA SER A 68 11.13 8.74 6.21
C SER A 68 11.90 8.52 7.49
N GLY A 69 12.64 7.42 7.59
CA GLY A 69 13.31 7.04 8.84
C GLY A 69 12.34 6.59 9.93
N ARG A 70 12.71 6.80 11.20
CA ARG A 70 11.89 6.43 12.36
C ARG A 70 10.86 7.52 12.64
N CYS A 71 9.58 7.17 12.64
CA CYS A 71 8.47 8.10 12.81
C CYS A 71 7.39 7.47 13.69
N TYR A 72 6.73 8.30 14.50
CA TYR A 72 5.68 7.91 15.42
C TYR A 72 4.48 8.85 15.29
N TRP A 73 3.28 8.29 15.31
CA TRP A 73 2.03 9.03 15.33
C TRP A 73 0.98 8.24 16.12
N GLU A 74 0.00 8.95 16.66
CA GLU A 74 -1.13 8.38 17.37
C GLU A 74 -2.41 8.78 16.66
N VAL A 75 -3.40 7.91 16.70
CA VAL A 75 -4.73 8.16 16.14
C VAL A 75 -5.78 7.76 17.16
N GLU A 76 -6.69 8.70 17.44
CA GLU A 76 -7.88 8.39 18.21
C GLU A 76 -8.95 7.77 17.30
N ARG A 77 -9.60 6.71 17.77
CA ARG A 77 -10.65 6.02 17.02
C ARG A 77 -11.92 5.87 17.83
N SER A 78 -13.07 5.98 17.18
CA SER A 78 -14.34 5.61 17.79
C SER A 78 -14.37 4.10 18.09
N ARG A 79 -15.08 3.72 19.15
CA ARG A 79 -15.35 2.30 19.46
C ARG A 79 -16.27 1.64 18.43
N TRP A 80 -17.03 2.45 17.69
CA TRP A 80 -18.00 2.02 16.69
C TRP A 80 -17.48 2.33 15.30
N GLY A 81 -17.40 1.31 14.43
CA GLY A 81 -16.88 1.42 13.07
C GLY A 81 -15.53 0.73 12.86
N GLY A 82 -15.24 0.37 11.60
CA GLY A 82 -13.94 -0.17 11.19
C GLY A 82 -13.01 0.94 10.72
N MET A 83 -11.78 0.94 11.20
CA MET A 83 -10.71 1.83 10.73
C MET A 83 -9.41 1.04 10.66
N ASP A 84 -8.75 1.11 9.51
CA ASP A 84 -7.42 0.56 9.31
C ASP A 84 -6.41 1.71 9.16
N ILE A 85 -5.23 1.54 9.73
CA ILE A 85 -4.10 2.48 9.61
C ILE A 85 -2.98 1.75 8.88
N SER A 86 -2.36 2.40 7.90
CA SER A 86 -1.23 1.83 7.15
C SER A 86 -0.28 2.91 6.65
N VAL A 87 0.91 2.49 6.23
CA VAL A 87 1.86 3.30 5.47
C VAL A 87 1.86 2.79 4.03
N SER A 88 1.99 3.69 3.07
CA SER A 88 2.07 3.35 1.65
C SER A 88 2.95 4.34 0.91
N TYR A 89 3.48 3.94 -0.25
CA TYR A 89 4.12 4.87 -1.16
C TYR A 89 3.06 5.72 -1.90
N LYS A 90 3.47 6.91 -2.32
CA LYS A 90 2.61 7.84 -3.07
C LYS A 90 2.03 7.23 -4.36
N GLY A 91 2.71 6.23 -4.94
CA GLY A 91 2.34 5.55 -6.18
C GLY A 91 1.23 4.50 -6.08
N ILE A 92 0.60 4.32 -4.91
CA ILE A 92 -0.54 3.40 -4.77
C ILE A 92 -1.65 3.70 -5.80
N ASN A 93 -2.26 2.65 -6.35
CA ASN A 93 -3.44 2.79 -7.19
C ASN A 93 -4.59 3.36 -6.36
N ARG A 94 -5.28 4.36 -6.93
CA ARG A 94 -6.38 5.09 -6.28
C ARG A 94 -7.73 4.83 -6.93
N LYS A 95 -7.77 4.03 -7.99
CA LYS A 95 -8.95 3.84 -8.84
C LYS A 95 -9.36 2.37 -8.89
N GLY A 96 -10.66 2.11 -8.76
CA GLY A 96 -11.28 0.79 -8.88
C GLY A 96 -11.21 -0.08 -7.63
N GLN A 97 -11.82 -1.27 -7.74
CA GLN A 97 -11.97 -2.23 -6.64
C GLN A 97 -10.70 -3.02 -6.33
N ASP A 98 -9.62 -2.82 -7.09
CA ASP A 98 -8.43 -3.65 -6.95
C ASP A 98 -7.93 -3.60 -5.51
N PHE A 99 -8.06 -4.73 -4.82
CA PHE A 99 -7.37 -4.98 -3.58
C PHE A 99 -5.87 -4.79 -3.82
N CYS A 100 -5.06 -4.68 -2.77
CA CYS A 100 -3.61 -4.82 -2.86
C CYS A 100 -3.26 -6.25 -3.33
N TYR A 101 -3.53 -6.55 -4.60
CA TYR A 101 -3.07 -7.73 -5.28
C TYR A 101 -1.69 -7.38 -5.76
N LEU A 102 -0.68 -7.95 -5.12
CA LEU A 102 0.66 -7.95 -5.69
C LEU A 102 0.56 -8.65 -7.05
N THR A 103 0.86 -7.91 -8.10
CA THR A 103 1.13 -8.50 -9.40
C THR A 103 2.62 -8.76 -9.49
N LEU A 104 2.96 -9.93 -10.01
CA LEU A 104 4.32 -10.33 -10.23
C LEU A 104 4.83 -9.63 -11.50
N ASP A 105 6.02 -9.06 -11.40
CA ASP A 105 6.64 -8.34 -12.48
C ASP A 105 7.20 -9.31 -13.52
N ALA A 106 6.50 -9.44 -14.64
CA ALA A 106 6.91 -10.23 -15.79
C ALA A 106 8.27 -9.79 -16.37
N ASP A 107 8.67 -8.54 -16.15
CA ASP A 107 9.93 -7.98 -16.63
C ASP A 107 11.11 -8.48 -15.78
N THR A 108 10.87 -8.82 -14.51
CA THR A 108 11.90 -9.38 -13.60
C THR A 108 11.89 -10.91 -13.55
N LEU A 109 10.77 -11.55 -13.91
CA LEU A 109 10.51 -12.98 -13.78
C LEU A 109 11.58 -13.87 -14.46
N HIS A 110 12.03 -14.91 -13.73
CA HIS A 110 12.92 -15.94 -14.29
C HIS A 110 12.26 -16.75 -15.42
N ARG A 111 13.03 -17.15 -16.43
CA ARG A 111 12.52 -17.83 -17.64
C ARG A 111 11.85 -19.18 -17.36
N ASN A 112 12.20 -19.85 -16.26
CA ASN A 112 11.56 -21.11 -15.85
C ASN A 112 10.24 -20.92 -15.08
N LEU A 113 9.74 -19.69 -14.97
CA LEU A 113 8.50 -19.40 -14.28
C LEU A 113 7.42 -18.96 -15.28
N ILE A 114 6.20 -19.41 -15.02
CA ILE A 114 5.02 -19.05 -15.82
C ILE A 114 4.04 -18.29 -14.93
N LEU A 115 3.70 -17.07 -15.35
CA LEU A 115 2.66 -16.27 -14.72
C LEU A 115 1.27 -16.66 -15.21
N SER A 116 0.30 -16.61 -14.30
CA SER A 116 -1.10 -16.89 -14.57
C SER A 116 -2.02 -16.01 -13.72
N LYS A 117 -3.33 -16.10 -13.96
CA LYS A 117 -4.37 -15.34 -13.24
C LYS A 117 -4.09 -13.83 -13.23
N LYS A 118 -3.74 -13.26 -14.40
CA LYS A 118 -3.34 -11.85 -14.56
C LYS A 118 -2.13 -11.49 -13.66
N ASN A 119 -1.07 -12.29 -13.76
CA ASN A 119 0.19 -12.13 -13.01
C ASN A 119 0.07 -12.25 -11.49
N ARG A 120 -0.91 -13.02 -10.99
CA ARG A 120 -1.13 -13.20 -9.54
C ARG A 120 -0.72 -14.57 -9.02
N ALA A 121 -0.35 -15.47 -9.91
CA ALA A 121 0.14 -16.79 -9.54
C ALA A 121 1.32 -17.14 -10.43
N VAL A 122 2.33 -17.74 -9.82
CA VAL A 122 3.52 -18.21 -10.49
C VAL A 122 3.64 -19.72 -10.28
N ARG A 123 4.08 -20.42 -11.30
CA ARG A 123 4.45 -21.83 -11.22
C ARG A 123 5.77 -22.07 -11.93
N TYR A 124 6.47 -23.08 -11.48
CA TYR A 124 7.67 -23.56 -12.15
C TYR A 124 7.34 -24.29 -13.46
N SER A 125 8.30 -24.28 -14.37
CA SER A 125 8.30 -24.93 -15.67
C SER A 125 9.72 -25.42 -15.94
N GLU A 126 9.86 -26.69 -16.31
CA GLU A 126 11.16 -27.24 -16.76
C GLU A 126 11.61 -26.65 -18.12
N ARG A 127 10.68 -26.05 -18.87
CA ARG A 127 10.99 -25.37 -20.13
C ARG A 127 11.12 -23.87 -19.89
N GLU A 128 12.20 -23.30 -20.38
CA GLU A 128 12.37 -21.85 -20.43
C GLU A 128 11.30 -21.19 -21.30
N GLN A 129 10.77 -20.08 -20.81
CA GLN A 129 9.78 -19.25 -21.48
C GLN A 129 10.45 -18.12 -22.25
N GLN A 130 9.84 -17.74 -23.37
CA GLN A 130 10.35 -16.69 -24.25
C GLN A 130 9.84 -15.31 -23.80
N TYR A 131 10.49 -14.74 -22.79
CA TYR A 131 10.30 -13.35 -22.38
C TYR A 131 11.33 -12.42 -23.04
N SER A 132 10.96 -11.15 -23.25
CA SER A 132 11.87 -10.12 -23.75
C SER A 132 13.02 -9.87 -22.76
N ASP A 133 14.21 -9.60 -23.29
CA ASP A 133 15.35 -9.23 -22.44
C ASP A 133 15.07 -7.92 -21.69
N TYR A 134 15.34 -7.94 -20.39
CA TYR A 134 15.13 -6.83 -19.48
C TYR A 134 16.31 -6.78 -18.48
N PRO A 135 16.91 -5.60 -18.21
CA PRO A 135 18.14 -5.51 -17.42
C PRO A 135 18.05 -6.08 -16.00
N GLU A 136 16.86 -6.10 -15.40
CA GLU A 136 16.64 -6.61 -14.04
C GLU A 136 16.03 -8.03 -14.03
N ARG A 137 16.03 -8.72 -15.17
CA ARG A 137 15.51 -10.09 -15.26
C ARG A 137 16.41 -11.06 -14.50
N PHE A 138 15.80 -11.93 -13.71
CA PHE A 138 16.54 -12.97 -13.00
C PHE A 138 16.86 -14.15 -13.92
N ASP A 139 18.13 -14.53 -14.02
CA ASP A 139 18.58 -15.68 -14.85
C ASP A 139 19.23 -16.82 -14.04
N SER A 140 19.51 -16.61 -12.75
CA SER A 140 20.24 -17.60 -11.92
C SER A 140 19.32 -18.43 -11.03
N TRP A 141 18.33 -17.81 -10.40
CA TRP A 141 17.43 -18.45 -9.44
C TRP A 141 15.98 -18.21 -9.84
N SER A 142 15.12 -19.19 -9.59
CA SER A 142 13.68 -19.11 -9.89
C SER A 142 12.99 -18.15 -8.91
N GLN A 143 13.00 -16.86 -9.26
CA GLN A 143 12.44 -15.79 -8.44
C GLN A 143 11.75 -14.70 -9.30
N VAL A 144 11.01 -13.82 -8.65
CA VAL A 144 10.27 -12.71 -9.27
C VAL A 144 9.96 -11.62 -8.25
N LEU A 145 9.97 -10.35 -8.68
CA LEU A 145 9.57 -9.22 -7.86
C LEU A 145 8.08 -8.90 -8.02
N CYS A 146 7.49 -8.23 -7.04
CA CYS A 146 6.16 -7.64 -7.19
C CYS A 146 6.28 -6.24 -7.79
N LYS A 147 5.32 -5.83 -8.64
CA LYS A 147 5.28 -4.48 -9.21
C LYS A 147 4.89 -3.43 -8.18
N GLU A 148 4.07 -3.81 -7.21
CA GLU A 148 3.51 -2.90 -6.23
C GLU A 148 4.17 -3.09 -4.86
N SER A 149 4.26 -2.00 -4.10
CA SER A 149 4.48 -2.09 -2.66
C SER A 149 3.17 -2.45 -1.96
N VAL A 150 3.26 -3.28 -0.93
CA VAL A 150 2.12 -3.61 -0.07
C VAL A 150 1.67 -2.42 0.79
N CYS A 151 0.37 -2.29 1.02
CA CYS A 151 -0.19 -1.55 2.16
C CYS A 151 -1.42 -2.31 2.71
N GLY A 152 -1.44 -2.59 4.02
CA GLY A 152 -2.50 -3.35 4.71
C GLY A 152 -2.06 -4.72 5.24
N ARG A 153 -3.00 -5.48 5.84
CA ARG A 153 -2.78 -6.87 6.31
C ARG A 153 -2.67 -7.82 5.10
N CYS A 154 -1.52 -7.78 4.44
CA CYS A 154 -1.18 -8.73 3.39
C CYS A 154 -0.60 -9.99 4.04
N TYR A 155 -1.37 -11.08 4.03
CA TYR A 155 -0.87 -12.41 4.36
C TYR A 155 -0.36 -13.05 3.05
N TRP A 156 0.86 -13.61 3.08
CA TRP A 156 1.35 -14.48 2.02
C TRP A 156 1.64 -15.88 2.59
N GLU A 157 1.09 -16.89 1.96
CA GLU A 157 1.48 -18.29 2.12
C GLU A 157 2.00 -18.75 0.76
N VAL A 158 3.31 -19.01 0.67
CA VAL A 158 3.89 -19.63 -0.52
C VAL A 158 3.64 -21.12 -0.41
N LYS A 159 2.63 -21.63 -1.11
CA LYS A 159 2.45 -23.07 -1.28
C LYS A 159 3.32 -23.54 -2.42
N TRP A 160 4.41 -24.21 -2.06
CA TRP A 160 5.17 -25.04 -2.99
C TRP A 160 4.43 -26.38 -3.12
N ASN A 161 4.10 -26.77 -4.35
CA ASN A 161 3.70 -28.13 -4.68
C ASN A 161 4.88 -28.80 -5.38
#